data_AF-A0A1Q3BIF8-F1
#
_entry.id   AF-A0A1Q3BIF8-F1
#
_cell.length_a   1.000
_cell.length_b   1.000
_cell.length_c   1.000
_cell.angle_alpha   90.00
_cell.angle_beta   90.00
_cell.angle_gamma   90.00
#
_symmetry.space_group_name_H-M   'P 1'
#
loop_
_entity.id
_entity.type
_entity.pdbx_description
1 polymer ?
#
loop_
_entity_poly.entity_id
_entity_poly.type
_entity_poly.pdbx_seq_one_letter_code
_entity_poly.pdbx_strand_id
1 'polypeptide(L)'
;MVGNALPDDYHNHLGVFQFMRSGGLISDHTYRKLNLLCDFQSFVHPSSSCDEIADIAYQELRGIDPYSIYTIICPANVNQSNWLQKRMHMIGQIGEQYDPCTEEHSVVYFRGIFQYGWSMEPKPTQL
;
A
#
# COMPACT_ATOMS: atom_id res chain seq x y z
N MET A 1 -11.10 18.75 -5.77
CA MET A 1 -9.68 18.38 -5.63
C MET A 1 -9.63 16.88 -5.41
N VAL A 2 -8.70 16.17 -6.05
CA VAL A 2 -8.53 14.71 -5.94
C VAL A 2 -7.09 14.45 -5.50
N GLY A 3 -6.89 13.66 -4.44
CA GLY A 3 -5.56 13.31 -3.93
C GLY A 3 -5.23 11.86 -4.19
N ASN A 4 -3.97 11.57 -4.54
CA ASN A 4 -3.42 10.21 -4.73
C ASN A 4 -4.32 9.26 -5.55
N ALA A 5 -4.97 9.77 -6.59
CA ALA A 5 -5.81 8.95 -7.45
C ALA A 5 -5.01 8.15 -8.47
N LEU A 6 -5.68 7.17 -9.07
CA LEU A 6 -5.24 6.43 -10.25
C LEU A 6 -5.86 7.06 -11.51
N PRO A 7 -5.27 8.11 -12.10
CA PRO A 7 -5.79 8.72 -13.33
C PRO A 7 -5.64 7.82 -14.56
N ASP A 8 -4.52 7.09 -14.67
CA ASP A 8 -4.19 6.25 -15.82
C ASP A 8 -3.28 5.08 -15.39
N ASP A 9 -3.62 3.86 -15.77
CA ASP A 9 -2.93 2.65 -15.33
C ASP A 9 -1.44 2.64 -15.75
N TYR A 10 -1.13 3.08 -16.97
CA TYR A 10 0.24 3.05 -17.48
C TYR A 10 1.14 4.05 -16.75
N HIS A 11 0.73 5.31 -16.66
CA HIS A 11 1.52 6.34 -15.97
C HIS A 11 1.64 6.07 -14.46
N ASN A 12 0.61 5.48 -13.86
CA ASN A 12 0.66 5.09 -12.46
C ASN A 12 1.64 3.94 -12.22
N HIS A 13 1.66 2.89 -13.05
CA HIS A 13 2.65 1.82 -12.93
C HIS A 13 4.08 2.37 -13.08
N LEU A 14 4.32 3.13 -14.14
CA LEU A 14 5.62 3.75 -14.40
C LEU A 14 6.07 4.64 -13.23
N GLY A 15 5.17 5.47 -12.72
CA GLY A 15 5.44 6.38 -11.60
C GLY A 15 5.75 5.64 -10.30
N VAL A 16 4.96 4.62 -9.97
CA VAL A 16 5.15 3.81 -8.76
C VAL A 16 6.48 3.06 -8.80
N PHE A 17 6.82 2.40 -9.91
CA PHE A 17 8.06 1.65 -10.03
C PHE A 17 9.29 2.57 -9.99
N GLN A 18 9.22 3.75 -10.61
CA GLN A 18 10.28 4.75 -10.53
C GLN A 18 10.43 5.31 -9.11
N PHE A 19 9.32 5.61 -8.44
CA PHE A 19 9.32 6.06 -7.06
C PHE A 19 9.99 5.03 -6.15
N MET A 20 9.55 3.76 -6.21
CA MET A 20 10.12 2.68 -5.41
C MET A 20 11.62 2.48 -5.66
N ARG A 21 12.05 2.53 -6.92
CA ARG A 21 13.47 2.41 -7.27
C ARG A 21 14.29 3.59 -6.76
N SER A 22 13.81 4.82 -6.98
CA SER A 22 14.49 6.05 -6.53
C SER A 22 14.58 6.16 -5.00
N GLY A 23 13.56 5.63 -4.30
CA GLY A 23 13.54 5.50 -2.84
C GLY A 23 14.39 4.35 -2.30
N GLY A 24 15.03 3.55 -3.15
CA GLY A 24 15.85 2.41 -2.75
C GLY A 24 15.05 1.26 -2.12
N LEU A 25 13.74 1.18 -2.40
CA LEU A 25 12.84 0.16 -1.85
C LEU A 25 12.94 -1.16 -2.61
N ILE A 26 13.26 -1.09 -3.91
CA ILE A 26 13.35 -2.25 -4.81
C ILE A 26 14.69 -2.31 -5.53
N SER A 27 15.09 -3.51 -5.93
CA SER A 27 16.29 -3.77 -6.71
C SER A 27 16.12 -3.42 -8.19
N ASP A 28 17.23 -3.08 -8.86
CA ASP A 28 17.25 -2.80 -10.31
C ASP A 28 16.73 -3.97 -11.16
N HIS A 29 16.90 -5.20 -10.68
CA HIS A 29 16.42 -6.39 -11.35
C HIS A 29 14.89 -6.49 -11.27
N THR A 30 14.32 -6.26 -10.08
CA THR A 30 12.87 -6.26 -9.86
C THR A 30 12.21 -5.11 -10.63
N TYR A 31 12.80 -3.91 -10.62
CA TYR A 31 12.34 -2.77 -11.43
C TYR A 31 12.23 -3.10 -12.92
N ARG A 32 13.24 -3.75 -13.50
CA ARG A 32 13.20 -4.15 -14.92
C ARG A 32 12.08 -5.14 -15.22
N LYS A 33 11.86 -6.12 -14.33
CA LYS A 33 10.79 -7.10 -14.50
C LYS A 33 9.41 -6.47 -14.37
N LEU A 34 9.22 -5.56 -13.40
CA LEU A 34 7.98 -4.82 -13.22
C LEU A 34 7.61 -4.04 -14.48
N ASN A 35 8.56 -3.29 -15.06
CA ASN A 35 8.27 -2.56 -16.30
C ASN A 35 7.89 -3.50 -17.46
N LEU A 36 8.60 -4.63 -17.60
CA LEU A 36 8.31 -5.57 -18.70
C LEU A 36 6.96 -6.28 -18.58
N LEU A 37 6.50 -6.56 -17.36
CA LEU A 37 5.33 -7.40 -17.12
C LEU A 37 4.08 -6.60 -16.77
N CYS A 38 4.24 -5.45 -16.10
CA CYS A 38 3.12 -4.69 -15.51
C CYS A 38 2.79 -3.37 -16.21
N ASP A 39 3.67 -2.80 -17.07
CA ASP A 39 3.48 -1.44 -17.64
C ASP A 39 2.11 -1.25 -18.32
N PHE A 40 1.62 -2.26 -19.04
CA PHE A 40 0.36 -2.19 -19.80
C PHE A 40 -0.80 -2.92 -19.13
N GLN A 41 -0.67 -3.26 -17.85
CA GLN A 41 -1.69 -3.99 -17.12
C GLN A 41 -2.55 -3.05 -16.30
N SER A 42 -3.74 -3.52 -15.93
CA SER A 42 -4.62 -2.75 -15.05
C SER A 42 -4.24 -2.98 -13.59
N PHE A 43 -4.31 -1.92 -12.77
CA PHE A 43 -4.14 -2.04 -11.32
C PHE A 43 -5.23 -2.91 -10.66
N VAL A 44 -6.42 -2.94 -11.25
CA VAL A 44 -7.58 -3.68 -10.67
C VAL A 44 -7.55 -5.15 -11.07
N HIS A 45 -7.14 -5.43 -12.31
CA HIS A 45 -7.10 -6.77 -12.89
C HIS A 45 -5.74 -7.05 -13.54
N PRO A 46 -4.70 -7.22 -12.73
CA PRO A 46 -3.40 -7.68 -13.21
C PRO A 46 -3.46 -9.15 -13.65
N SER A 47 -2.52 -9.52 -14.51
CA SER A 47 -2.21 -10.90 -14.85
C SER A 47 -1.42 -11.56 -13.72
N SER A 48 -1.49 -12.89 -13.64
CA SER A 48 -0.73 -13.67 -12.66
C SER A 48 0.78 -13.36 -12.68
N SER A 49 1.35 -13.14 -13.86
CA SER A 49 2.77 -12.81 -13.98
C SER A 49 3.15 -11.45 -13.39
N CYS A 50 2.23 -10.48 -13.42
CA CYS A 50 2.46 -9.18 -12.80
C CYS A 50 2.33 -9.29 -11.28
N ASP A 51 1.32 -10.00 -10.79
CA ASP A 51 1.11 -10.25 -9.35
C ASP A 51 2.32 -10.95 -8.71
N GLU A 52 2.86 -11.98 -9.35
CA GLU A 52 4.03 -12.69 -8.84
C GLU A 52 5.25 -11.78 -8.65
N ILE A 53 5.49 -10.83 -9.58
CA ILE A 53 6.61 -9.90 -9.47
C ILE A 53 6.29 -8.76 -8.49
N ALA A 54 5.03 -8.32 -8.41
CA ALA A 54 4.58 -7.37 -7.41
C ALA A 54 4.79 -7.93 -5.99
N ASP A 55 4.48 -9.21 -5.76
CA ASP A 55 4.75 -9.89 -4.49
C ASP A 55 6.23 -9.90 -4.13
N ILE A 56 7.12 -10.14 -5.10
CA ILE A 56 8.57 -10.06 -4.89
C ILE A 56 8.97 -8.62 -4.52
N ALA A 57 8.41 -7.62 -5.18
CA ALA A 57 8.67 -6.23 -4.83
C ALA A 57 8.22 -5.93 -3.39
N TYR A 58 7.02 -6.38 -2.98
CA TYR A 58 6.54 -6.24 -1.60
C TYR A 58 7.44 -6.95 -0.58
N GLN A 59 8.02 -8.09 -0.92
CA GLN A 59 8.99 -8.76 -0.06
C GLN A 59 10.30 -7.97 0.09
N GLU A 60 10.73 -7.25 -0.95
CA GLU A 60 11.92 -6.39 -0.90
C GLU A 60 11.73 -5.16 0.02
N LEU A 61 10.49 -4.67 0.19
CA LEU A 61 10.18 -3.54 1.07
C LEU A 61 10.48 -3.80 2.57
N ARG A 62 10.62 -5.07 3.00
CA ARG A 62 11.05 -5.47 4.36
C ARG A 62 10.35 -4.76 5.52
N GLY A 63 9.01 -4.67 5.48
CA GLY A 63 8.24 -4.07 6.57
C GLY A 63 8.26 -2.54 6.56
N ILE A 64 8.40 -1.93 5.39
CA ILE A 64 8.04 -0.53 5.13
C ILE A 64 6.59 -0.51 4.66
N ASP A 65 5.81 0.44 5.17
CA ASP A 65 4.43 0.65 4.73
C ASP A 65 4.42 1.40 3.37
N PRO A 66 3.81 0.83 2.32
CA PRO A 66 3.75 1.46 0.99
C PRO A 66 2.91 2.75 0.97
N TYR A 67 1.97 2.94 1.91
CA TYR A 67 1.17 4.17 1.99
C TYR A 67 1.93 5.33 2.62
N SER A 68 2.90 5.04 3.50
CA SER A 68 3.77 6.03 4.12
C SER A 68 5.16 5.47 4.45
N ILE A 69 6.09 5.66 3.52
CA ILE A 69 7.46 5.10 3.59
C ILE A 69 8.33 5.61 4.74
N TYR A 70 7.93 6.70 5.40
CA TYR A 70 8.65 7.30 6.53
C TYR A 70 7.98 7.03 7.88
N THR A 71 6.80 6.41 7.89
CA THR A 71 6.11 6.08 9.14
C THR A 71 6.65 4.77 9.71
N ILE A 72 6.72 4.71 11.04
CA ILE A 72 7.08 3.49 11.75
C ILE A 72 5.92 2.50 11.64
N ILE A 73 6.20 1.26 11.24
CA ILE A 73 5.19 0.19 11.21
C ILE A 73 4.61 -0.11 12.59
N CYS A 74 3.34 -0.52 12.60
CA CYS A 74 2.66 -0.87 13.84
C CYS A 74 3.22 -2.19 14.41
N PRO A 75 3.78 -2.20 15.63
CA PRO A 75 4.29 -3.42 16.22
C PRO A 75 3.14 -4.28 16.77
N ALA A 76 3.05 -5.54 16.32
CA ALA A 76 1.94 -6.46 16.60
C ALA A 76 1.67 -6.75 18.10
N ASN A 77 2.57 -6.38 19.02
CA ASN A 77 2.55 -6.83 20.43
C ASN A 77 2.77 -5.70 21.47
N VAL A 78 2.48 -4.44 21.15
CA VAL A 78 2.76 -3.33 22.09
C VAL A 78 1.48 -2.85 22.75
N ASN A 79 1.44 -2.92 24.09
CA ASN A 79 0.49 -2.16 24.90
C ASN A 79 0.45 -0.72 24.39
N GLN A 80 -0.69 -0.30 23.84
CA GLN A 80 -0.88 0.97 23.15
C GLN A 80 -0.34 2.18 23.93
N SER A 81 -0.35 2.10 25.27
CA SER A 81 0.21 3.10 26.19
C SER A 81 1.70 3.41 26.00
N ASN A 82 2.55 2.40 25.76
CA ASN A 82 4.01 2.60 25.61
C ASN A 82 4.39 3.11 24.20
N TRP A 83 3.58 2.78 23.18
CA TRP A 83 3.80 3.25 21.81
C TRP A 83 3.37 4.71 21.63
N LEU A 84 2.23 5.10 22.22
CA LEU A 84 1.80 6.50 22.28
C LEU A 84 2.85 7.40 22.95
N GLN A 85 3.51 6.91 24.00
CA GLN A 85 4.62 7.62 24.64
C GLN A 85 5.85 7.78 23.72
N LYS A 86 6.20 6.77 22.91
CA LYS A 86 7.26 6.90 21.90
C LYS A 86 6.88 7.86 20.77
N ARG A 87 5.61 7.85 20.34
CA ARG A 87 5.08 8.79 19.34
C ARG A 87 5.08 10.24 19.84
N MET A 88 4.81 10.46 21.13
CA MET A 88 4.88 11.78 21.76
C MET A 88 6.30 12.39 21.77
N HIS A 89 7.34 11.55 21.81
CA HIS A 89 8.74 12.01 21.73
C HIS A 89 9.18 12.34 20.29
N MET A 90 8.43 11.91 19.27
CA MET A 90 8.60 12.34 17.88
C MET A 90 7.84 13.66 17.70
N ILE A 91 8.41 14.72 18.27
CA ILE A 91 7.85 16.09 18.30
C ILE A 91 7.61 16.60 16.86
N GLY A 92 6.36 16.98 16.56
CA GLY A 92 6.09 18.05 15.59
C GLY A 92 4.98 17.88 14.56
N GLN A 93 4.27 16.74 14.46
CA GLN A 93 3.33 16.50 13.36
C GLN A 93 2.06 15.75 13.80
N ILE A 94 1.28 16.31 14.73
CA ILE A 94 -0.12 15.88 14.92
C ILE A 94 -0.97 16.66 13.91
N GLY A 95 -0.72 16.42 12.62
CA GLY A 95 -1.64 16.73 11.53
C GLY A 95 -2.45 15.49 11.17
N GLU A 96 -3.31 15.56 10.15
CA GLU A 96 -4.00 14.43 9.50
C GLU A 96 -3.01 13.42 8.86
N GLN A 97 -2.00 12.94 9.59
CA GLN A 97 -1.03 11.97 9.09
C GLN A 97 -1.58 10.56 9.24
N TYR A 98 -1.41 9.79 8.17
CA TYR A 98 -1.74 8.37 8.11
C TYR A 98 -1.12 7.62 9.30
N ASP A 99 -1.95 6.88 10.05
CA ASP A 99 -1.56 6.09 11.21
C ASP A 99 -1.73 4.59 10.89
N PRO A 100 -0.62 3.86 10.61
CA PRO A 100 -0.65 2.44 10.27
C PRO A 100 -1.32 1.57 11.34
N CYS A 101 -1.30 1.99 12.61
CA CYS A 101 -1.91 1.21 13.70
C CYS A 101 -3.44 1.24 13.69
N THR A 102 -4.06 2.12 12.89
CA THR A 102 -5.53 2.20 12.76
C THR A 102 -6.06 1.41 11.57
N GLU A 103 -5.19 0.87 10.72
CA GLU A 103 -5.56 0.15 9.51
C GLU A 103 -6.48 -1.05 9.82
N GLU A 104 -6.07 -1.94 10.73
CA GLU A 104 -6.87 -3.12 11.11
C GLU A 104 -8.27 -2.74 11.62
N HIS A 105 -8.35 -1.71 12.45
CA HIS A 105 -9.60 -1.18 12.96
C HIS A 105 -10.50 -0.62 11.85
N SER A 106 -9.90 0.08 10.88
CA SER A 106 -10.63 0.65 9.74
C SER A 106 -11.18 -0.45 8.82
N VAL A 107 -10.40 -1.50 8.55
CA VAL A 107 -10.83 -2.63 7.70
C VAL A 107 -12.05 -3.32 8.31
N VAL A 108 -12.07 -3.56 9.63
CA VAL A 108 -13.24 -4.16 10.30
C VAL A 108 -14.46 -3.24 10.22
N TYR A 109 -14.28 -1.94 10.47
CA TYR A 109 -15.35 -0.95 10.40
C TYR A 109 -15.98 -0.89 9.00
N PHE A 110 -15.16 -0.78 7.96
CA PHE A 110 -15.64 -0.71 6.57
C PHE A 110 -16.20 -2.05 6.08
N ARG A 111 -15.65 -3.20 6.52
CA ARG A 111 -16.24 -4.51 6.23
C ARG A 111 -17.68 -4.61 6.72
N GLY A 112 -17.99 -4.04 7.89
CA GLY A 112 -19.36 -3.92 8.38
C GLY A 112 -20.25 -3.11 7.43
N ILE A 113 -19.76 -1.98 6.91
CA ILE A 113 -20.50 -1.14 5.96
C ILE A 113 -20.77 -1.87 4.63
N PHE A 114 -19.79 -2.59 4.08
CA PHE A 114 -19.97 -3.40 2.87
C PHE A 114 -20.97 -4.54 3.08
N GLN A 115 -21.02 -5.13 4.28
CA GLN A 115 -21.98 -6.20 4.60
C GLN A 115 -23.43 -5.70 4.73
N TYR A 116 -23.64 -4.40 5.01
CA TYR A 116 -24.96 -3.80 5.19
C TYR A 116 -25.41 -2.86 4.04
N GLY A 117 -24.82 -2.97 2.84
CA GLY A 117 -25.53 -2.58 1.61
C GLY A 117 -25.06 -1.37 0.80
N TRP A 118 -23.75 -1.16 0.65
CA TRP A 118 -23.22 -0.32 -0.44
C TRP A 118 -22.38 -1.19 -1.38
N SER A 119 -23.04 -1.71 -2.42
CA SER A 119 -22.41 -2.51 -3.47
C SER A 119 -21.64 -1.59 -4.42
N MET A 120 -20.31 -1.64 -4.37
CA MET A 120 -19.46 -1.43 -5.54
C MET A 120 -18.65 -2.72 -5.73
N GLU A 121 -19.29 -3.74 -6.28
CA GLU A 121 -18.62 -4.93 -6.83
C GLU A 121 -18.88 -4.96 -8.34
N PRO A 122 -17.86 -5.35 -9.12
CA PRO A 122 -17.97 -6.65 -9.77
C PRO A 122 -17.02 -7.64 -9.10
N LYS A 123 -17.61 -8.73 -8.60
CA LYS A 123 -16.91 -9.88 -8.01
C LYS A 123 -15.95 -10.52 -9.03
N PRO A 124 -14.75 -10.95 -8.62
CA PRO A 124 -14.00 -11.93 -9.39
C PRO A 124 -14.77 -13.26 -9.35
N THR A 125 -15.12 -13.77 -10.54
CA THR A 125 -15.69 -15.09 -10.73
C THR A 125 -14.61 -16.12 -10.40
N GLN A 126 -14.82 -16.93 -9.36
CA GLN A 126 -14.08 -18.15 -9.11
C GLN A 126 -15.06 -19.32 -9.31
N LEU A 127 -14.67 -20.21 -10.23
CA LEU A 127 -15.38 -21.35 -10.85
C LEU A 127 -16.36 -21.04 -12.00
#